data_AF-A0A650CG99-F1
#
_entry.id   AF-A0A650CG99-F1
#
_cell.length_a   1.000
_cell.length_b   1.000
_cell.length_c   1.000
_cell.angle_alpha   90.00
_cell.angle_beta   90.00
_cell.angle_gamma   90.00
#
_symmetry.space_group_name_H-M   'P 1'
#
loop_
_entity.id
_entity.type
_entity.pdbx_description
1 polymer ?
#
loop_
_entity_poly.entity_id
_entity_poly.type
_entity_poly.pdbx_seq_one_letter_code
_entity_poly.pdbx_strand_id
1 'polypeptide(L)'
;MYNEWLPVAFSDEVKDIYETNILGQDIVIIRKNGKLYGLSNRCPHRLAKLSKGKIIEDEIQCPYHGWRFNLEGKLTIVPSLGKKISVNLRKYYVKEKYGIIWISIDEPKDDLPEIKEWDSFRKIKCGPYYINANPFRVLENLFDVSHFPYVHENYLGDPKYPYIPEYNVEITNEGIVAKNIKVYQPNPDGSHTEKYESYTYIIYRPLFLYFTKTDESERTFSMIFAIKPESKNKSVVFAWIFMNYDYETDENVIRNFEDTIIMQDKEVLETQPDIYYLDLSKEIHVKADKLSIFYRHYLKRRIGKFPELGLL
;
A
#
# COMPACT_ATOMS: atom_id res chain seq x y z
N MET A 1 -12.89 -0.99 4.38
CA MET A 1 -11.59 -1.59 4.74
C MET A 1 -11.61 -3.11 4.71
N TYR A 2 -12.56 -3.81 5.36
CA TYR A 2 -12.53 -5.28 5.40
C TYR A 2 -12.76 -5.96 4.04
N ASN A 3 -13.50 -5.31 3.12
CA ASN A 3 -13.69 -5.75 1.74
C ASN A 3 -12.70 -5.09 0.74
N GLU A 4 -11.60 -4.50 1.21
CA GLU A 4 -10.58 -3.91 0.34
C GLU A 4 -9.37 -4.85 0.26
N TRP A 5 -8.69 -4.83 -0.89
CA TRP A 5 -7.37 -5.44 -1.01
C TRP A 5 -6.33 -4.56 -0.32
N LEU A 6 -5.69 -5.09 0.70
CA LEU A 6 -4.65 -4.40 1.46
C LEU A 6 -3.30 -5.10 1.27
N PRO A 7 -2.21 -4.35 1.03
CA PRO A 7 -0.90 -4.93 0.82
C PRO A 7 -0.33 -5.47 2.13
N VAL A 8 0.50 -6.51 2.04
CA VAL A 8 1.04 -7.23 3.20
C VAL A 8 2.56 -7.24 3.22
N ALA A 9 3.16 -7.60 2.08
CA ALA A 9 4.59 -7.82 1.90
C ALA A 9 4.89 -7.86 0.40
N PHE A 10 6.15 -7.66 0.01
CA PHE A 10 6.55 -8.08 -1.33
C PHE A 10 6.48 -9.61 -1.47
N SER A 11 6.16 -10.07 -2.67
CA SER A 11 5.93 -11.48 -2.98
C SER A 11 7.14 -12.36 -2.64
N ASP A 12 8.35 -11.85 -2.88
CA ASP A 12 9.62 -12.54 -2.63
C ASP A 12 9.95 -12.69 -1.12
N GLU A 13 9.33 -11.89 -0.25
CA GLU A 13 9.43 -12.04 1.21
C GLU A 13 8.57 -13.21 1.72
N VAL A 14 7.48 -13.53 1.01
CA VAL A 14 6.58 -14.63 1.35
C VAL A 14 7.10 -15.92 0.74
N LYS A 15 7.90 -16.65 1.54
CA LYS A 15 8.33 -18.03 1.26
C LYS A 15 7.17 -19.00 1.58
N ASP A 16 7.40 -20.07 2.34
CA ASP A 16 6.38 -21.12 2.57
C ASP A 16 5.31 -20.72 3.58
N ILE A 17 5.73 -20.13 4.72
CA ILE A 17 4.85 -19.67 5.80
C ILE A 17 5.23 -18.23 6.11
N TYR A 18 4.24 -17.33 6.09
CA TYR A 18 4.42 -15.93 6.43
C TYR A 18 3.33 -15.48 7.41
N GLU A 19 3.73 -14.79 8.46
CA GLU A 19 2.84 -14.27 9.50
C GLU A 19 2.59 -12.79 9.25
N THR A 20 1.33 -12.35 9.32
CA THR A 20 0.98 -10.94 9.25
C THR A 20 -0.19 -10.60 10.16
N ASN A 21 -0.28 -9.33 10.54
CA ASN A 21 -1.49 -8.76 11.11
C ASN A 21 -2.02 -7.68 10.17
N ILE A 22 -3.34 -7.66 9.99
CA ILE A 22 -4.00 -6.57 9.26
C ILE A 22 -5.37 -6.32 9.86
N LEU A 23 -5.65 -5.05 10.21
CA LEU A 23 -6.90 -4.65 10.86
C LEU A 23 -7.25 -5.52 12.10
N GLY A 24 -6.26 -5.79 12.93
CA GLY A 24 -6.39 -6.61 14.14
C GLY A 24 -6.49 -8.12 13.89
N GLN A 25 -6.56 -8.59 12.64
CA GLN A 25 -6.64 -10.01 12.32
C GLN A 25 -5.24 -10.64 12.26
N ASP A 26 -4.99 -11.68 13.07
CA ASP A 26 -3.75 -12.47 13.05
C ASP A 26 -3.84 -13.57 11.98
N ILE A 27 -3.05 -13.44 10.91
CA ILE A 27 -3.18 -14.22 9.68
C ILE A 27 -1.87 -14.96 9.38
N VAL A 28 -2.00 -16.21 8.95
CA VAL A 28 -0.91 -16.97 8.32
C VAL A 28 -1.18 -17.10 6.83
N ILE A 29 -0.22 -16.66 6.02
CA ILE A 29 -0.17 -16.91 4.58
C ILE A 29 0.70 -18.15 4.37
N ILE A 30 0.20 -19.10 3.58
CA ILE A 30 0.95 -20.28 3.15
C ILE A 30 1.11 -20.22 1.65
N ARG A 31 2.35 -20.32 1.16
CA ARG A 31 2.65 -20.54 -0.27
C ARG A 31 2.99 -22.01 -0.47
N LYS A 32 2.25 -22.68 -1.35
CA LYS A 32 2.51 -24.07 -1.72
C LYS A 32 2.34 -24.23 -3.22
N ASN A 33 3.40 -24.69 -3.90
CA ASN A 33 3.41 -24.91 -5.35
C ASN A 33 2.92 -23.68 -6.15
N GLY A 34 3.33 -22.48 -5.73
CA GLY A 34 2.92 -21.21 -6.33
C GLY A 34 1.53 -20.70 -5.94
N LYS A 35 0.68 -21.50 -5.29
CA LYS A 35 -0.64 -21.08 -4.80
C LYS A 35 -0.54 -20.53 -3.38
N LEU A 36 -1.30 -19.46 -3.12
CA LEU A 36 -1.40 -18.81 -1.82
C LEU A 36 -2.68 -19.22 -1.07
N TYR A 37 -2.57 -19.32 0.25
CA TYR A 37 -3.67 -19.60 1.16
C TYR A 37 -3.58 -18.67 2.36
N GLY A 38 -4.67 -17.99 2.71
CA GLY A 38 -4.76 -17.13 3.89
C GLY A 38 -5.67 -17.77 4.94
N LEU A 39 -5.13 -18.06 6.13
CA LEU A 39 -5.86 -18.70 7.22
C LEU A 39 -5.69 -17.92 8.53
N SER A 40 -6.63 -18.07 9.47
CA SER A 40 -6.41 -17.63 10.85
C SER A 40 -5.13 -18.23 11.40
N ASN A 41 -4.25 -17.39 11.94
CA ASN A 41 -3.01 -17.85 12.53
C ASN A 41 -3.21 -18.52 13.90
N ARG A 42 -4.41 -18.49 14.47
CA ARG A 42 -4.67 -19.01 15.82
C ARG A 42 -5.33 -20.38 15.76
N CYS A 43 -4.63 -21.39 16.26
CA CYS A 43 -5.18 -22.73 16.40
C CYS A 43 -6.39 -22.69 17.37
N PRO A 44 -7.59 -23.16 16.96
CA PRO A 44 -8.79 -23.08 17.79
C PRO A 44 -8.74 -23.93 19.06
N HIS A 45 -7.77 -24.84 19.18
CA HIS A 45 -7.60 -25.65 20.39
C HIS A 45 -7.18 -24.81 21.60
N ARG A 46 -6.08 -24.04 21.47
CA ARG A 46 -5.45 -23.26 22.57
C ARG A 46 -4.75 -21.98 22.09
N LEU A 47 -5.14 -21.44 20.94
CA LEU A 47 -4.67 -20.17 20.37
C LEU A 47 -3.15 -20.07 20.08
N ALA A 48 -2.46 -21.21 20.00
CA ALA A 48 -1.09 -21.26 19.52
C ALA A 48 -1.00 -20.76 18.06
N LYS A 49 0.09 -20.08 17.71
CA LYS A 49 0.33 -19.59 16.35
C LYS A 49 0.63 -20.74 15.40
N LEU A 50 -0.15 -20.87 14.33
CA LEU A 50 0.07 -21.86 13.27
C LEU A 50 1.31 -21.52 12.44
N SER A 51 1.65 -20.24 12.31
CA SER A 51 2.87 -19.75 11.67
C SER A 51 4.16 -20.25 12.34
N LYS A 52 4.09 -20.71 13.59
CA LYS A 52 5.21 -21.33 14.32
C LYS A 52 5.22 -22.86 14.21
N GLY A 53 4.30 -23.40 13.41
CA GLY A 53 4.20 -24.81 13.06
C GLY A 53 5.06 -25.17 11.86
N LYS A 54 4.63 -26.19 11.13
CA LYS A 54 5.29 -26.65 9.90
C LYS A 54 4.28 -27.18 8.90
N ILE A 55 4.62 -27.09 7.62
CA ILE A 55 3.88 -27.77 6.56
C ILE A 55 4.28 -29.25 6.55
N ILE A 56 3.29 -30.13 6.59
CA ILE A 56 3.44 -31.56 6.31
C ILE A 56 2.56 -31.84 5.09
N GLU A 57 3.18 -32.22 3.98
CA GLU A 57 2.49 -32.42 2.70
C GLU A 57 1.70 -31.15 2.31
N ASP A 58 0.35 -31.22 2.33
CA ASP A 58 -0.58 -30.12 2.04
C ASP A 58 -1.39 -29.72 3.29
N GLU A 59 -0.77 -29.81 4.47
CA GLU A 59 -1.38 -29.46 5.74
C GLU A 59 -0.45 -28.59 6.59
N ILE A 60 -1.04 -27.64 7.33
CA ILE A 60 -0.35 -26.92 8.39
C ILE A 60 -0.54 -27.66 9.72
N GLN A 61 0.57 -28.07 10.35
CA GLN A 61 0.58 -28.67 11.67
C GLN A 61 0.83 -27.62 12.74
N CYS A 62 -0.10 -27.50 13.70
CA CYS A 62 0.06 -26.67 14.89
C CYS A 62 1.24 -27.16 15.75
N PRO A 63 2.14 -26.26 16.21
CA PRO A 63 3.33 -26.66 16.97
C PRO A 63 3.02 -27.19 18.37
N TYR A 64 1.80 -26.96 18.89
CA TYR A 64 1.50 -27.26 20.27
C TYR A 64 1.08 -28.73 20.49
N HIS A 65 -0.08 -29.12 19.95
CA HIS A 65 -0.63 -30.46 20.13
C HIS A 65 -0.74 -31.23 18.82
N GLY A 66 -0.04 -30.76 17.78
CA GLY A 66 0.03 -31.43 16.49
C GLY A 66 -1.28 -31.49 15.69
N TRP A 67 -2.29 -30.69 16.03
CA TRP A 67 -3.51 -30.56 15.22
C TRP A 67 -3.13 -30.16 13.80
N ARG A 68 -3.68 -30.85 12.80
CA ARG A 68 -3.40 -30.56 11.38
C ARG A 68 -4.64 -30.05 10.68
N PHE A 69 -4.44 -29.02 9.87
CA PHE A 69 -5.47 -28.45 9.02
C PHE A 69 -4.97 -28.51 7.58
N ASN A 70 -5.84 -28.88 6.64
CA ASN A 70 -5.49 -28.73 5.23
C ASN A 70 -5.39 -27.23 4.86
N LEU A 71 -4.86 -26.93 3.66
CA LEU A 71 -4.68 -25.54 3.23
C LEU A 71 -6.00 -24.77 3.00
N GLU A 72 -7.15 -25.45 3.00
CA GLU A 72 -8.49 -24.85 3.01
C GLU A 72 -9.03 -24.65 4.45
N GLY A 73 -8.19 -24.81 5.47
CA GLY A 73 -8.50 -24.56 6.87
C GLY A 73 -9.32 -25.63 7.56
N LYS A 74 -9.63 -26.76 6.91
CA LYS A 74 -10.39 -27.85 7.51
C LYS A 74 -9.48 -28.71 8.38
N LEU A 75 -9.89 -28.95 9.63
CA LEU A 75 -9.21 -29.88 10.53
C LEU A 75 -9.26 -31.31 9.96
N THR A 76 -8.10 -31.95 9.90
CA THR A 76 -7.95 -33.32 9.36
C THR A 76 -7.50 -34.30 10.42
N ILE A 77 -6.60 -33.89 11.32
CA ILE A 77 -6.01 -34.74 12.36
C ILE A 77 -6.04 -34.06 13.73
N VAL A 78 -6.55 -34.79 14.72
CA VAL A 78 -6.39 -34.51 16.16
C VAL A 78 -5.65 -35.69 16.79
N PRO A 79 -4.33 -35.60 16.98
CA PRO A 79 -3.52 -36.77 17.36
C PRO A 79 -3.99 -37.46 18.65
N SER A 80 -4.48 -36.69 19.62
CA SER A 80 -4.87 -37.20 20.94
C SER A 80 -6.27 -37.81 21.03
N LEU A 81 -7.13 -37.61 20.02
CA LEU A 81 -8.56 -37.93 20.16
C LEU A 81 -8.93 -39.29 19.55
N GLY A 82 -8.15 -39.81 18.61
CA GLY A 82 -8.41 -41.10 17.94
C GLY A 82 -9.70 -41.16 17.09
N LYS A 83 -10.49 -40.08 17.04
CA LYS A 83 -11.69 -39.92 16.20
C LYS A 83 -11.69 -38.57 15.50
N LYS A 84 -12.47 -38.46 14.42
CA LYS A 84 -12.64 -37.22 13.65
C LYS A 84 -13.61 -36.28 14.35
N ILE A 85 -13.26 -34.99 14.37
CA ILE A 85 -14.15 -33.87 14.71
C ILE A 85 -14.07 -32.83 13.59
N SER A 86 -15.08 -31.97 13.49
CA SER A 86 -15.13 -30.92 12.46
C SER A 86 -14.86 -29.56 13.11
N VAL A 87 -13.76 -28.93 12.72
CA VAL A 87 -13.41 -27.56 13.07
C VAL A 87 -12.77 -26.93 11.83
N ASN A 88 -13.14 -25.70 11.51
CA ASN A 88 -12.56 -24.97 10.39
C ASN A 88 -11.86 -23.71 10.91
N LEU A 89 -10.71 -23.39 10.33
CA LEU A 89 -10.07 -22.09 10.46
C LEU A 89 -10.85 -21.07 9.64
N ARG A 90 -10.89 -19.82 10.11
CA ARG A 90 -11.30 -18.69 9.25
C ARG A 90 -10.34 -18.61 8.06
N LYS A 91 -10.90 -18.45 6.86
CA LYS A 91 -10.15 -18.17 5.64
C LYS A 91 -10.16 -16.67 5.35
N TYR A 92 -9.11 -16.21 4.69
CA TYR A 92 -8.99 -14.86 4.17
C TYR A 92 -8.73 -14.93 2.67
N TYR A 93 -9.16 -13.90 1.95
CA TYR A 93 -8.87 -13.76 0.54
C TYR A 93 -7.43 -13.30 0.39
N VAL A 94 -6.63 -14.03 -0.37
CA VAL A 94 -5.23 -13.71 -0.63
C VAL A 94 -4.97 -13.76 -2.12
N LYS A 95 -4.19 -12.80 -2.62
CA LYS A 95 -3.71 -12.83 -4.01
C LYS A 95 -2.33 -12.21 -4.13
N GLU A 96 -1.62 -12.63 -5.18
CA GLU A 96 -0.38 -12.01 -5.62
C GLU A 96 -0.68 -11.16 -6.85
N LYS A 97 -0.32 -9.87 -6.81
CA LYS A 97 -0.41 -8.96 -7.97
C LYS A 97 0.63 -7.85 -7.80
N TYR A 98 1.28 -7.45 -8.89
CA TYR A 98 2.28 -6.39 -8.89
C TYR A 98 3.46 -6.64 -7.93
N GLY A 99 3.89 -7.90 -7.84
CA GLY A 99 4.98 -8.30 -6.95
C GLY A 99 4.67 -8.12 -5.45
N ILE A 100 3.41 -7.91 -5.08
CA ILE A 100 2.94 -7.68 -3.70
C ILE A 100 1.92 -8.77 -3.36
N ILE A 101 1.93 -9.22 -2.11
CA ILE A 101 0.86 -10.05 -1.54
C ILE A 101 -0.21 -9.15 -0.95
N TRP A 102 -1.46 -9.40 -1.35
CA TRP A 102 -2.64 -8.66 -0.93
C TRP A 102 -3.58 -9.55 -0.15
N ILE A 103 -4.21 -9.00 0.87
CA ILE A 103 -5.26 -9.65 1.66
C ILE A 103 -6.53 -8.81 1.67
N SER A 104 -7.68 -9.47 1.55
CA SER A 104 -8.99 -8.93 1.96
C SER A 104 -9.57 -9.79 3.08
N ILE A 105 -10.10 -9.14 4.11
CA ILE A 105 -10.60 -9.82 5.32
C ILE A 105 -11.91 -10.54 5.04
N ASP A 106 -12.79 -9.85 4.33
CA ASP A 106 -14.06 -10.34 3.82
C ASP A 106 -14.03 -10.33 2.28
N GLU A 107 -15.12 -10.76 1.65
CA GLU A 107 -15.19 -10.82 0.19
C GLU A 107 -14.90 -9.45 -0.43
N PRO A 108 -13.87 -9.32 -1.29
CA PRO A 108 -13.48 -8.04 -1.87
C PRO A 108 -14.59 -7.52 -2.77
N LYS A 109 -14.93 -6.23 -2.65
CA LYS A 109 -15.97 -5.61 -3.49
C LYS A 109 -15.56 -5.44 -4.94
N ASP A 110 -14.30 -5.09 -5.13
CA ASP A 110 -13.69 -4.84 -6.43
C ASP A 110 -12.35 -5.56 -6.51
N ASP A 111 -11.88 -5.85 -7.72
CA ASP A 111 -10.49 -6.29 -7.89
C ASP A 111 -9.50 -5.09 -7.84
N LEU A 112 -8.21 -5.42 -7.73
CA LEU A 112 -7.10 -4.48 -7.93
C LEU A 112 -7.12 -3.95 -9.37
N PRO A 113 -6.93 -2.64 -9.57
CA PRO A 113 -6.92 -2.01 -10.90
C PRO A 113 -5.82 -2.58 -11.78
N GLU A 114 -5.93 -2.36 -13.10
CA GLU A 114 -4.88 -2.69 -14.05
C GLU A 114 -3.85 -1.57 -14.18
N ILE A 115 -2.56 -1.91 -14.04
CA ILE A 115 -1.41 -1.02 -14.27
C ILE A 115 -0.79 -1.40 -15.61
N LYS A 116 -1.04 -0.60 -16.65
CA LYS A 116 -0.69 -0.92 -18.04
C LYS A 116 0.82 -1.04 -18.25
N GLU A 117 1.58 -0.27 -17.47
CA GLU A 117 3.02 -0.18 -17.48
C GLU A 117 3.68 -1.46 -16.92
N TRP A 118 2.94 -2.26 -16.13
CA TRP A 118 3.49 -3.43 -15.44
C TRP A 118 4.14 -4.44 -16.39
N ASP A 119 3.60 -4.63 -17.59
CA ASP A 119 4.12 -5.59 -18.56
C ASP A 119 4.95 -4.95 -19.68
N SER A 120 4.94 -3.62 -19.80
CA SER A 120 5.49 -2.91 -20.95
C SER A 120 6.68 -2.02 -20.63
N PHE A 121 6.85 -1.58 -19.39
CA PHE A 121 7.90 -0.64 -18.98
C PHE A 121 9.00 -1.35 -18.17
N ARG A 122 10.17 -0.73 -18.07
CA ARG A 122 11.15 -1.09 -17.03
C ARG A 122 10.53 -0.86 -15.66
N LYS A 123 10.82 -1.76 -14.71
CA LYS A 123 10.26 -1.78 -13.36
C LYS A 123 11.35 -1.73 -12.30
N ILE A 124 11.27 -0.80 -11.38
CA ILE A 124 12.22 -0.70 -10.27
C ILE A 124 11.45 -0.86 -8.96
N LYS A 125 11.80 -1.90 -8.20
CA LYS A 125 11.25 -2.16 -6.86
C LYS A 125 11.81 -1.17 -5.86
N CYS A 126 10.96 -0.50 -5.08
CA CYS A 126 11.32 0.50 -4.08
C CYS A 126 10.74 0.15 -2.69
N GLY A 127 11.49 0.40 -1.62
CA GLY A 127 11.12 0.02 -0.25
C GLY A 127 11.34 -1.47 0.07
N PRO A 128 10.66 -2.02 1.10
CA PRO A 128 9.54 -1.43 1.81
C PRO A 128 9.98 -0.30 2.76
N TYR A 129 9.19 0.76 2.85
CA TYR A 129 9.46 1.90 3.73
C TYR A 129 8.59 1.82 4.99
N TYR A 130 9.21 1.78 6.16
CA TYR A 130 8.52 1.76 7.44
C TYR A 130 8.37 3.19 7.95
N ILE A 131 7.14 3.65 8.19
CA ILE A 131 6.82 5.02 8.61
C ILE A 131 5.91 4.97 9.84
N ASN A 132 6.33 5.63 10.93
CA ASN A 132 5.57 5.75 12.17
C ASN A 132 4.51 6.87 12.06
N ALA A 133 3.62 6.74 11.08
CA ALA A 133 2.52 7.66 10.87
C ALA A 133 1.24 6.91 10.51
N ASN A 134 0.11 7.60 10.68
CA ASN A 134 -1.18 7.08 10.24
C ASN A 134 -1.18 6.86 8.70
N PRO A 135 -1.63 5.69 8.20
CA PRO A 135 -1.47 5.36 6.77
C PRO A 135 -2.29 6.26 5.84
N PHE A 136 -3.35 6.91 6.33
CA PHE A 136 -4.09 7.89 5.54
C PHE A 136 -3.34 9.22 5.43
N ARG A 137 -2.55 9.61 6.45
CA ARG A 137 -1.62 10.75 6.37
C ARG A 137 -0.47 10.46 5.42
N VAL A 138 0.07 9.23 5.47
CA VAL A 138 1.11 8.80 4.51
C VAL A 138 0.58 8.87 3.08
N LEU A 139 -0.64 8.38 2.81
CA LEU A 139 -1.22 8.49 1.46
C LEU A 139 -1.43 9.96 1.04
N GLU A 140 -1.95 10.82 1.94
CA GLU A 140 -2.13 12.24 1.64
C GLU A 140 -0.82 12.92 1.26
N ASN A 141 0.26 12.67 2.01
CA ASN A 141 1.57 13.20 1.70
C ASN A 141 2.08 12.74 0.32
N LEU A 142 1.88 11.48 -0.08
CA LEU A 142 2.34 10.98 -1.38
C LEU A 142 1.68 11.65 -2.60
N PHE A 143 0.48 12.22 -2.45
CA PHE A 143 -0.22 12.91 -3.55
C PHE A 143 -0.29 14.42 -3.38
N ASP A 144 0.10 14.95 -2.22
CA ASP A 144 0.20 16.40 -2.02
C ASP A 144 1.48 16.89 -2.69
N VAL A 145 1.37 17.91 -3.53
CA VAL A 145 2.52 18.52 -4.21
C VAL A 145 2.95 19.82 -3.55
N SER A 146 2.13 20.34 -2.62
CA SER A 146 2.34 21.65 -2.01
C SER A 146 3.51 21.68 -1.04
N HIS A 147 3.93 20.51 -0.53
CA HIS A 147 5.10 20.39 0.34
C HIS A 147 6.42 20.24 -0.43
N PHE A 148 6.39 19.95 -1.74
CA PHE A 148 7.61 19.73 -2.54
C PHE A 148 8.62 20.88 -2.46
N PRO A 149 8.22 22.16 -2.52
CA PRO A 149 9.14 23.28 -2.39
C PRO A 149 9.89 23.31 -1.05
N TYR A 150 9.36 22.71 0.01
CA TYR A 150 9.87 22.86 1.37
C TYR A 150 10.53 21.58 1.91
N VAL A 151 9.93 20.43 1.66
CA VAL A 151 10.42 19.12 2.14
C VAL A 151 11.42 18.52 1.16
N HIS A 152 11.21 18.75 -0.14
CA HIS A 152 12.04 18.23 -1.22
C HIS A 152 12.75 19.38 -1.95
N GLU A 153 13.15 20.42 -1.21
CA GLU A 153 13.86 21.57 -1.74
C GLU A 153 15.12 21.12 -2.52
N ASN A 154 15.28 21.62 -3.74
CA ASN A 154 16.33 21.23 -4.70
C ASN A 154 16.18 19.85 -5.36
N TYR A 155 15.16 19.07 -4.98
CA TYR A 155 14.85 17.78 -5.61
C TYR A 155 13.58 17.89 -6.46
N LEU A 156 12.43 18.14 -5.81
CA LEU A 156 11.12 18.12 -6.47
C LEU A 156 10.46 19.50 -6.53
N GLY A 157 10.99 20.51 -5.81
CA GLY A 157 10.47 21.87 -5.83
C GLY A 157 11.50 22.93 -5.39
N ASP A 158 11.11 24.19 -5.50
CA ASP A 158 11.88 25.38 -5.07
C ASP A 158 10.95 26.33 -4.28
N PRO A 159 11.31 26.75 -3.04
CA PRO A 159 10.53 27.66 -2.21
C PRO A 159 10.15 28.99 -2.87
N LYS A 160 10.84 29.41 -3.95
CA LYS A 160 10.50 30.60 -4.74
C LYS A 160 9.21 30.42 -5.56
N TYR A 161 8.83 29.18 -5.87
CA TYR A 161 7.66 28.86 -6.68
C TYR A 161 6.69 27.92 -5.94
N PRO A 162 6.16 28.30 -4.76
CA PRO A 162 5.32 27.41 -3.95
C PRO A 162 3.86 27.39 -4.38
N TYR A 163 3.48 28.26 -5.32
CA TYR A 163 2.09 28.39 -5.75
C TYR A 163 1.69 27.20 -6.64
N ILE A 164 0.67 26.46 -6.21
CA ILE A 164 0.05 25.39 -6.99
C ILE A 164 -1.15 25.94 -7.78
N PRO A 165 -1.11 25.92 -9.13
CA PRO A 165 -2.24 26.35 -9.96
C PRO A 165 -3.48 25.46 -9.78
N GLU A 166 -4.62 25.94 -10.27
CA GLU A 166 -5.84 25.11 -10.29
C GLU A 166 -5.68 23.86 -11.14
N TYR A 167 -6.20 22.76 -10.62
CA TYR A 167 -6.23 21.46 -11.28
C TYR A 167 -7.59 20.78 -11.12
N ASN A 168 -7.84 19.77 -11.94
CA ASN A 168 -9.10 19.05 -11.98
C ASN A 168 -9.04 17.83 -11.08
N VAL A 169 -10.11 17.58 -10.31
CA VAL A 169 -10.28 16.39 -9.49
C VAL A 169 -11.68 15.84 -9.75
N GLU A 170 -11.75 14.55 -10.07
CA GLU A 170 -12.99 13.83 -10.36
C GLU A 170 -13.03 12.51 -9.56
N ILE A 171 -14.22 12.10 -9.12
CA ILE A 171 -14.45 10.76 -8.55
C ILE A 171 -15.04 9.91 -9.65
N THR A 172 -14.37 8.81 -9.98
CA THR A 172 -14.77 7.85 -11.01
C THR A 172 -15.09 6.49 -10.37
N ASN A 173 -15.44 5.49 -11.20
CA ASN A 173 -15.59 4.12 -10.73
C ASN A 173 -14.25 3.48 -10.32
N GLU A 174 -13.14 3.97 -10.88
CA GLU A 174 -11.80 3.44 -10.60
C GLU A 174 -11.21 4.02 -9.31
N GLY A 175 -11.62 5.22 -8.91
CA GLY A 175 -11.08 5.92 -7.75
C GLY A 175 -11.25 7.44 -7.83
N ILE A 176 -10.31 8.18 -7.25
CA ILE A 176 -10.22 9.63 -7.41
C ILE A 176 -9.13 9.93 -8.42
N VAL A 177 -9.42 10.74 -9.43
CA VAL A 177 -8.47 11.10 -10.48
C VAL A 177 -8.22 12.59 -10.40
N ALA A 178 -6.96 12.97 -10.25
CA ALA A 178 -6.51 14.35 -10.30
C ALA A 178 -5.53 14.53 -11.45
N LYS A 179 -5.80 15.49 -12.34
CA LYS A 179 -5.03 15.70 -13.59
C LYS A 179 -4.59 17.15 -13.70
N ASN A 180 -3.52 17.35 -14.46
CA ASN A 180 -2.95 18.66 -14.79
C ASN A 180 -2.49 19.42 -13.53
N ILE A 181 -1.99 18.70 -12.53
CA ILE A 181 -1.37 19.32 -11.37
C ILE A 181 -0.01 19.84 -11.82
N LYS A 182 0.11 21.15 -11.96
CA LYS A 182 1.35 21.80 -12.41
C LYS A 182 2.26 22.08 -11.23
N VAL A 183 3.48 21.56 -11.29
CA VAL A 183 4.50 21.75 -10.24
C VAL A 183 5.77 22.27 -10.88
N TYR A 184 6.34 23.32 -10.30
CA TYR A 184 7.65 23.80 -10.70
C TYR A 184 8.72 22.86 -10.17
N GLN A 185 9.58 22.34 -11.05
CA GLN A 185 10.70 21.50 -10.65
C GLN A 185 12.02 22.10 -11.16
N PRO A 186 13.05 22.22 -10.29
CA PRO A 186 14.34 22.75 -10.70
C PRO A 186 15.11 21.79 -11.62
N ASN A 187 14.89 20.48 -11.47
CA ASN A 187 15.53 19.46 -12.30
C ASN A 187 14.69 18.17 -12.41
N PRO A 188 13.57 18.19 -13.16
CA PRO A 188 12.57 17.11 -13.18
C PRO A 188 13.02 15.79 -13.83
N ASP A 189 14.05 15.84 -14.68
CA ASP A 189 14.52 14.71 -15.51
C ASP A 189 16.05 14.57 -15.53
N GLY A 190 16.76 15.23 -14.61
CA GLY A 190 18.22 15.20 -14.53
C GLY A 190 18.92 16.08 -15.58
N SER A 191 18.18 16.77 -16.46
CA SER A 191 18.74 17.62 -17.52
C SER A 191 19.27 18.97 -17.05
N HIS A 192 19.07 19.32 -15.77
CA HIS A 192 19.32 20.65 -15.20
C HIS A 192 18.50 21.78 -15.87
N THR A 193 17.35 21.44 -16.46
CA THR A 193 16.42 22.43 -17.02
C THR A 193 15.19 22.60 -16.13
N GLU A 194 14.91 23.84 -15.75
CA GLU A 194 13.77 24.20 -14.91
C GLU A 194 12.49 24.22 -15.75
N LYS A 195 11.44 23.50 -15.33
CA LYS A 195 10.14 23.52 -16.01
C LYS A 195 8.99 23.19 -15.07
N TYR A 196 7.79 23.53 -15.53
CA TYR A 196 6.57 23.03 -14.93
C TYR A 196 6.26 21.65 -15.48
N GLU A 197 6.20 20.67 -14.58
CA GLU A 197 5.75 19.32 -14.90
C GLU A 197 4.26 19.17 -14.61
N SER A 198 3.59 18.32 -15.39
CA SER A 198 2.17 18.05 -15.26
C SER A 198 1.94 16.66 -14.69
N TYR A 199 1.45 16.63 -13.46
CA TYR A 199 1.25 15.42 -12.68
C TYR A 199 -0.19 14.92 -12.82
N THR A 200 -0.34 13.60 -12.90
CA THR A 200 -1.63 12.92 -12.75
C THR A 200 -1.54 11.92 -11.60
N TYR A 201 -2.48 12.01 -10.66
CA TYR A 201 -2.64 11.06 -9.56
C TYR A 201 -3.98 10.32 -9.69
N ILE A 202 -3.95 9.03 -9.40
CA ILE A 202 -5.13 8.19 -9.28
C ILE A 202 -5.11 7.48 -7.93
N ILE A 203 -6.03 7.84 -7.04
CA ILE A 203 -6.25 7.12 -5.78
C ILE A 203 -7.24 5.99 -6.07
N TYR A 204 -6.73 4.84 -6.48
CA TYR A 204 -7.54 3.69 -6.87
C TYR A 204 -8.36 3.14 -5.70
N ARG A 205 -7.71 3.02 -4.55
CA ARG A 205 -8.28 2.47 -3.31
C ARG A 205 -7.80 3.29 -2.12
N PRO A 206 -8.44 3.17 -0.93
CA PRO A 206 -8.06 3.94 0.24
C PRO A 206 -6.58 3.93 0.62
N LEU A 207 -5.79 2.93 0.24
CA LEU A 207 -4.35 2.85 0.54
C LEU A 207 -3.54 2.39 -0.68
N PHE A 208 -4.03 2.69 -1.88
CA PHE A 208 -3.35 2.36 -3.14
C PHE A 208 -3.42 3.54 -4.11
N LEU A 209 -2.26 4.14 -4.36
CA LEU A 209 -2.05 5.33 -5.18
C LEU A 209 -1.28 4.96 -6.44
N TYR A 210 -1.65 5.58 -7.54
CA TYR A 210 -0.85 5.64 -8.76
C TYR A 210 -0.55 7.09 -9.10
N PHE A 211 0.65 7.32 -9.59
CA PHE A 211 1.16 8.60 -10.06
C PHE A 211 1.74 8.43 -11.46
N THR A 212 1.56 9.41 -12.34
CA THR A 212 2.25 9.46 -13.61
C THR A 212 2.53 10.88 -14.08
N LYS A 213 3.64 11.03 -14.79
CA LYS A 213 3.98 12.18 -15.62
C LYS A 213 4.51 11.70 -16.97
N THR A 214 4.11 12.39 -18.02
CA THR A 214 4.58 12.14 -19.39
C THR A 214 5.00 13.47 -19.99
N ASP A 215 6.18 13.50 -20.60
CA ASP A 215 6.68 14.70 -21.27
C ASP A 215 6.28 14.77 -22.75
N GLU A 216 6.64 15.86 -23.43
CA GLU A 216 6.32 16.09 -24.84
C GLU A 216 6.97 15.07 -25.81
N SER A 217 7.96 14.30 -25.34
CA SER A 217 8.62 13.25 -26.11
C SER A 217 8.05 11.85 -25.79
N GLU A 218 6.87 11.79 -25.16
CA GLU A 218 6.20 10.57 -24.75
C GLU A 218 7.02 9.72 -23.74
N ARG A 219 8.03 10.33 -23.08
CA ARG A 219 8.73 9.68 -21.98
C ARG A 219 7.83 9.72 -20.75
N THR A 220 7.51 8.55 -20.23
CA THR A 220 6.58 8.39 -19.11
C THR A 220 7.32 7.82 -17.91
N PHE A 221 7.16 8.52 -16.78
CA PHE A 221 7.53 8.06 -15.45
C PHE A 221 6.25 7.87 -14.65
N SER A 222 6.02 6.68 -14.12
CA SER A 222 4.87 6.41 -13.25
C SER A 222 5.29 5.59 -12.04
N MET A 223 4.45 5.64 -11.01
CA MET A 223 4.66 4.93 -9.77
C MET A 223 3.36 4.36 -9.26
N ILE A 224 3.46 3.24 -8.57
CA ILE A 224 2.41 2.79 -7.64
C ILE A 224 2.95 2.79 -6.21
N PHE A 225 2.10 3.18 -5.28
CA PHE A 225 2.34 3.11 -3.85
C PHE A 225 1.20 2.36 -3.18
N ALA A 226 1.51 1.27 -2.49
CA ALA A 226 0.56 0.50 -1.70
C ALA A 226 0.97 0.58 -0.22
N ILE A 227 0.05 0.98 0.64
CA ILE A 227 0.34 1.19 2.07
C ILE A 227 -0.32 0.11 2.90
N LYS A 228 0.48 -0.67 3.63
CA LYS A 228 -0.02 -1.60 4.64
C LYS A 228 -0.34 -0.83 5.91
N PRO A 229 -1.59 -0.88 6.40
CA PRO A 229 -1.96 -0.36 7.71
C PRO A 229 -1.51 -1.35 8.80
N GLU A 230 -0.28 -1.20 9.30
CA GLU A 230 0.24 -2.11 10.36
C GLU A 230 -0.40 -1.81 11.72
N SER A 231 -0.60 -0.53 12.03
CA SER A 231 -1.38 -0.07 13.19
C SER A 231 -1.90 1.35 12.93
N LYS A 232 -2.54 1.96 13.94
CA LYS A 232 -2.95 3.39 13.88
C LYS A 232 -1.86 4.38 13.50
N ASN A 233 -0.62 4.03 13.80
CA ASN A 233 0.53 4.93 13.74
C ASN A 233 1.75 4.25 13.12
N LYS A 234 1.55 3.12 12.42
CA LYS A 234 2.61 2.42 11.70
C LYS A 234 2.10 2.01 10.35
N SER A 235 2.88 2.36 9.35
CA SER A 235 2.60 2.16 7.94
C SER A 235 3.80 1.53 7.28
N VAL A 236 3.56 0.62 6.34
CA VAL A 236 4.60 0.08 5.46
C VAL A 236 4.24 0.41 4.03
N VAL A 237 5.09 1.17 3.33
CA VAL A 237 4.88 1.57 1.94
C VAL A 237 5.65 0.64 1.03
N PHE A 238 4.94 0.04 0.07
CA PHE A 238 5.50 -0.75 -1.02
C PHE A 238 5.37 0.06 -2.31
N ALA A 239 6.47 0.25 -3.03
CA ALA A 239 6.49 1.07 -4.23
C ALA A 239 7.12 0.35 -5.42
N TRP A 240 6.64 0.71 -6.62
CA TRP A 240 7.27 0.37 -7.88
C TRP A 240 7.30 1.60 -8.77
N ILE A 241 8.46 1.85 -9.38
CA ILE A 241 8.64 2.84 -10.44
C ILE A 241 8.53 2.13 -11.79
N PHE A 242 7.88 2.77 -12.75
CA PHE A 242 7.81 2.35 -14.14
C PHE A 242 8.31 3.45 -15.07
N MET A 243 9.20 3.09 -15.98
CA MET A 243 9.78 4.02 -16.95
C MET A 243 9.86 3.36 -18.34
N ASN A 244 9.47 4.10 -19.38
CA ASN A 244 9.65 3.68 -20.77
C ASN A 244 10.92 4.24 -21.41
N TYR A 245 11.80 4.83 -20.61
CA TYR A 245 13.05 5.46 -21.02
C TYR A 245 14.15 5.16 -20.00
N ASP A 246 15.37 5.59 -20.29
CA ASP A 246 16.53 5.48 -19.37
C ASP A 246 16.84 4.03 -18.91
N TYR A 247 16.87 3.11 -19.88
CA TYR A 247 17.18 1.69 -19.64
C TYR A 247 18.65 1.43 -19.27
N GLU A 248 19.54 2.38 -19.54
CA GLU A 248 20.97 2.26 -19.28
C GLU A 248 21.35 2.64 -17.84
N THR A 249 20.58 3.52 -17.19
CA THR A 249 20.83 3.90 -15.80
C THR A 249 20.62 2.72 -14.87
N ASP A 250 21.55 2.54 -13.93
CA ASP A 250 21.47 1.50 -12.90
C ASP A 250 20.25 1.75 -11.99
N GLU A 251 19.45 0.72 -11.79
CA GLU A 251 18.23 0.78 -10.99
C GLU A 251 18.49 1.21 -9.54
N ASN A 252 19.69 0.98 -9.01
CA ASN A 252 20.09 1.45 -7.68
C ASN A 252 20.18 2.97 -7.61
N VAL A 253 20.59 3.65 -8.69
CA VAL A 253 20.64 5.12 -8.70
C VAL A 253 19.23 5.69 -8.60
N ILE A 254 18.30 5.15 -9.38
CA ILE A 254 16.89 5.57 -9.39
C ILE A 254 16.23 5.24 -8.03
N ARG A 255 16.49 4.04 -7.49
CA ARG A 255 15.98 3.65 -6.16
C ARG A 255 16.51 4.53 -5.05
N ASN A 256 17.80 4.85 -5.04
CA ASN A 256 18.40 5.70 -4.00
C ASN A 256 17.82 7.12 -4.02
N PHE A 257 17.46 7.64 -5.20
CA PHE A 257 16.74 8.91 -5.31
C PHE A 257 15.38 8.82 -4.63
N GLU A 258 14.58 7.80 -4.95
CA GLU A 258 13.28 7.56 -4.32
C GLU A 258 13.40 7.35 -2.79
N ASP A 259 14.39 6.58 -2.35
CA ASP A 259 14.68 6.37 -0.93
C ASP A 259 14.94 7.71 -0.24
N THR A 260 15.65 8.63 -0.89
CA THR A 260 15.92 9.97 -0.36
C THR A 260 14.64 10.80 -0.21
N ILE A 261 13.77 10.80 -1.22
CA ILE A 261 12.48 11.52 -1.18
C ILE A 261 11.61 10.99 -0.04
N ILE A 262 11.41 9.68 0.06
CA ILE A 262 10.58 9.07 1.10
C ILE A 262 11.16 9.30 2.51
N MET A 263 12.50 9.33 2.67
CA MET A 263 13.11 9.63 3.96
C MET A 263 12.88 11.09 4.38
N GLN A 264 12.88 12.06 3.45
CA GLN A 264 12.53 13.45 3.75
C GLN A 264 11.07 13.58 4.22
N ASP A 265 10.14 12.90 3.53
CA ASP A 265 8.73 12.87 3.92
C ASP A 265 8.54 12.25 5.31
N LYS A 266 9.24 11.14 5.57
CA LYS A 266 9.17 10.41 6.85
C LYS A 266 9.48 11.32 8.03
N GLU A 267 10.50 12.18 7.93
CA GLU A 267 10.86 13.10 9.02
C GLU A 267 9.70 14.03 9.40
N VAL A 268 8.94 14.53 8.42
CA VAL A 268 7.79 15.41 8.67
C VAL A 268 6.58 14.60 9.13
N LEU A 269 6.28 13.49 8.46
CA LEU A 269 5.12 12.64 8.75
C LEU A 269 5.11 12.12 10.18
N GLU A 270 6.27 11.70 10.72
CA GLU A 270 6.38 11.16 12.09
C GLU A 270 6.21 12.22 13.19
N THR A 271 6.13 13.50 12.84
CA THR A 271 5.76 14.57 13.78
C THR A 271 4.26 14.82 13.86
N GLN A 272 3.48 14.30 12.90
CA GLN A 272 2.03 14.51 12.85
C GLN A 272 1.31 13.63 13.89
N PRO A 273 0.14 14.07 14.40
CA PRO A 273 -0.63 13.25 15.33
C PRO A 273 -1.16 11.97 14.65
N ASP A 274 -1.20 10.87 15.41
CA ASP A 274 -1.77 9.58 15.00
C ASP A 274 -3.23 9.67 14.51
N ILE A 275 -3.96 10.71 14.92
CA ILE A 275 -5.36 10.93 14.58
C ILE A 275 -5.46 11.51 13.17
N TYR A 276 -6.27 10.86 12.34
CA TYR A 276 -6.64 11.35 11.01
C TYR A 276 -8.11 11.81 10.99
N TYR A 277 -8.32 13.09 10.69
CA TYR A 277 -9.64 13.73 10.77
C TYR A 277 -10.40 13.66 9.44
N LEU A 278 -11.47 12.86 9.39
CA LEU A 278 -12.44 12.90 8.28
C LEU A 278 -13.37 14.11 8.35
N ASP A 279 -13.47 14.76 9.51
CA ASP A 279 -14.17 16.03 9.69
C ASP A 279 -13.22 17.17 9.30
N LEU A 280 -13.50 17.79 8.16
CA LEU A 280 -12.70 18.88 7.58
C LEU A 280 -12.67 20.14 8.44
N SER A 281 -13.53 20.28 9.46
CA SER A 281 -13.47 21.43 10.37
C SER A 281 -12.33 21.33 11.40
N LYS A 282 -11.66 20.18 11.50
CA LYS A 282 -10.58 19.93 12.45
C LYS A 282 -9.21 20.40 11.99
N GLU A 283 -9.05 20.67 10.70
CA GLU A 283 -7.85 21.21 10.08
C GLU A 283 -8.24 22.37 9.15
N ILE A 284 -7.35 23.34 8.95
CA ILE A 284 -7.61 24.46 8.04
C ILE A 284 -7.12 24.07 6.66
N HIS A 285 -7.99 24.17 5.67
CA HIS A 285 -7.67 23.82 4.29
C HIS A 285 -7.59 25.05 3.39
N VAL A 286 -6.67 25.00 2.43
CA VAL A 286 -6.49 25.98 1.37
C VAL A 286 -6.78 25.37 0.00
N LYS A 287 -6.70 26.19 -1.05
CA LYS A 287 -7.04 25.79 -2.42
C LYS A 287 -6.21 24.61 -2.95
N ALA A 288 -4.94 24.52 -2.55
CA ALA A 288 -4.05 23.44 -2.98
C ALA A 288 -4.51 22.06 -2.45
N ASP A 289 -5.21 22.01 -1.32
CA ASP A 289 -5.66 20.78 -0.63
C ASP A 289 -6.88 20.12 -1.31
N LYS A 290 -7.24 20.55 -2.52
CA LYS A 290 -8.43 20.07 -3.23
C LYS A 290 -8.47 18.54 -3.33
N LEU A 291 -7.35 17.89 -3.66
CA LEU A 291 -7.27 16.43 -3.70
C LEU A 291 -7.45 15.80 -2.32
N SER A 292 -6.80 16.33 -1.28
CA SER A 292 -6.95 15.86 0.11
C SER A 292 -8.40 15.96 0.60
N ILE A 293 -9.09 17.06 0.27
CA ILE A 293 -10.51 17.24 0.57
C ILE A 293 -11.37 16.18 -0.13
N PHE A 294 -11.14 15.93 -1.43
CA PHE A 294 -11.85 14.89 -2.19
C PHE A 294 -11.59 13.50 -1.60
N TYR A 295 -10.34 13.24 -1.21
CA TYR A 295 -9.92 11.99 -0.61
C TYR A 295 -10.62 11.72 0.73
N ARG A 296 -10.70 12.69 1.63
CA ARG A 296 -11.45 12.55 2.89
C ARG A 296 -12.94 12.28 2.67
N HIS A 297 -13.55 12.94 1.68
CA HIS A 297 -14.94 12.66 1.29
C HIS A 297 -15.12 11.25 0.72
N TYR A 298 -14.18 10.81 -0.13
CA TYR A 298 -14.16 9.47 -0.69
C TYR A 298 -14.03 8.41 0.42
N LEU A 299 -13.11 8.59 1.37
CA LEU A 299 -12.99 7.72 2.53
C LEU A 299 -14.31 7.66 3.30
N LYS A 300 -14.89 8.80 3.68
CA LYS A 300 -16.17 8.86 4.40
C LYS A 300 -17.29 8.09 3.69
N ARG A 301 -17.33 8.07 2.35
CA ARG A 301 -18.31 7.32 1.56
C ARG A 301 -17.97 5.83 1.42
N ARG A 302 -16.72 5.50 1.09
CA ARG A 302 -16.28 4.13 0.75
C ARG A 302 -16.06 3.25 1.98
N ILE A 303 -15.47 3.82 3.03
CA ILE A 303 -15.17 3.12 4.28
C ILE A 303 -16.15 3.45 5.41
N GLY A 304 -16.96 4.52 5.27
CA GLY A 304 -17.97 4.92 6.26
C GLY A 304 -17.42 5.72 7.44
N LYS A 305 -18.24 5.93 8.48
CA LYS A 305 -17.81 6.48 9.77
C LYS A 305 -17.27 5.34 10.63
N PHE A 306 -16.06 4.86 10.36
CA PHE A 306 -15.34 4.01 11.32
C PHE A 306 -14.86 4.98 12.42
N PRO A 307 -15.41 5.01 13.64
CA PRO A 307 -15.14 6.09 14.61
C PRO A 307 -13.65 6.25 15.00
N GLU A 308 -12.79 5.34 14.55
CA GLU A 308 -11.45 5.04 15.01
C GLU A 308 -10.55 4.60 13.82
N LEU A 309 -10.05 5.49 12.94
CA LEU A 309 -9.02 5.12 11.95
C LEU A 309 -7.63 4.88 12.57
N GLY A 310 -7.64 4.37 13.80
CA GLY A 310 -6.53 3.79 14.51
C GLY A 310 -6.42 2.26 14.38
N LEU A 311 -6.89 1.71 13.25
CA LEU A 311 -6.57 0.39 12.67
C LEU A 311 -6.32 -0.78 13.64
N LEU A 312 -7.10 -0.83 14.72
CA LEU A 312 -7.29 -1.96 15.62
C LEU A 312 -8.78 -2.31 15.62
#